data_AF-A0A0N9DVE0-F1
#
_entry.id   AF-A0A0N9DVE0-F1
#
_cell.length_a   1.000
_cell.length_b   1.000
_cell.length_c   1.000
_cell.angle_alpha   90.00
_cell.angle_beta   90.00
_cell.angle_gamma   90.00
#
_symmetry.space_group_name_H-M   'P 1'
#
loop_
_entity.id
_entity.type
_entity.pdbx_description
1 polymer ?
#
loop_
_entity_poly.entity_id
_entity_poly.type
_entity_poly.pdbx_seq_one_letter_code
_entity_poly.pdbx_strand_id
1 'polypeptide(L)'
;DGGDTWQGSATALWTNAQDMVDANKLLGVDVMTAHWEMTYGAKRVQEIVDKDFKGRIDFIAQNIKTADFGDQVFPPYTLKEMNGILSGIIGQAFP
;
A
#
# COMPACT_ATOMS: atom_id res chain seq x y z
N ASP A 1 -5.17 5.10 -4.20
CA ASP A 1 -3.92 5.14 -4.97
C ASP A 1 -3.74 3.80 -5.70
N GLY A 2 -3.45 3.85 -7.00
CA GLY A 2 -3.33 2.66 -7.85
C GLY A 2 -2.00 1.90 -7.70
N GLY A 3 -1.09 2.39 -6.87
CA GLY A 3 0.29 1.89 -6.78
C GLY A 3 1.21 2.66 -7.72
N ASP A 4 2.50 2.32 -7.69
CA ASP A 4 3.58 3.00 -8.45
C ASP A 4 3.84 4.45 -8.00
N THR A 5 3.65 4.70 -6.71
CA THR A 5 3.72 6.05 -6.12
C THR A 5 5.01 6.27 -5.34
N TRP A 6 5.55 5.24 -4.69
CA TRP A 6 6.69 5.44 -3.76
C TRP A 6 8.04 5.61 -4.46
N GLN A 7 8.11 5.44 -5.78
CA GLN A 7 9.35 5.42 -6.55
C GLN A 7 9.28 6.45 -7.70
N GLY A 8 10.44 6.82 -8.25
CA GLY A 8 10.52 7.54 -9.54
C GLY A 8 11.01 8.97 -9.43
N SER A 9 11.36 9.41 -8.21
CA SER A 9 11.89 10.75 -7.94
C SER A 9 13.19 10.70 -7.14
N ALA A 10 13.96 11.79 -7.18
CA ALA A 10 15.18 11.92 -6.40
C ALA A 10 14.89 11.94 -4.89
N THR A 11 13.80 12.58 -4.48
CA THR A 11 13.38 12.67 -3.08
C THR A 11 12.93 11.32 -2.53
N ALA A 12 12.26 10.50 -3.34
CA ALA A 12 11.92 9.12 -2.99
C ALA A 12 13.16 8.26 -2.75
N LEU A 13 14.18 8.39 -3.59
CA LEU A 13 15.47 7.72 -3.40
C LEU A 13 16.17 8.21 -2.12
N TRP A 14 16.26 9.52 -1.90
CA TRP A 14 16.99 10.09 -0.76
C TRP A 14 16.33 9.82 0.58
N THR A 15 15.01 9.65 0.60
CA THR A 15 14.24 9.45 1.82
C THR A 15 13.78 8.00 2.02
N ASN A 16 14.21 7.08 1.17
CA ASN A 16 13.79 5.68 1.21
C ASN A 16 12.25 5.55 1.23
N ALA A 17 11.60 6.17 0.24
CA ALA A 17 10.16 6.33 0.03
C ALA A 17 9.41 7.28 1.00
N GLN A 18 10.04 7.78 2.07
CA GLN A 18 9.30 8.45 3.14
C GLN A 18 8.57 9.72 2.67
N ASP A 19 9.14 10.49 1.74
CA ASP A 19 8.50 11.67 1.17
C ASP A 19 7.13 11.35 0.54
N MET A 20 7.04 10.27 -0.23
CA MET A 20 5.81 9.83 -0.89
C MET A 20 4.84 9.16 0.08
N VAL A 21 5.34 8.48 1.11
CA VAL A 21 4.53 7.96 2.23
C VAL A 21 3.88 9.11 3.00
N ASP A 22 4.62 10.19 3.27
CA ASP A 22 4.10 11.37 3.94
C ASP A 22 3.14 12.16 3.05
N ALA A 23 3.44 12.27 1.75
CA ALA A 23 2.53 12.88 0.78
C ALA A 23 1.19 12.14 0.70
N ASN A 24 1.19 10.80 0.67
CA ASN A 24 -0.04 9.99 0.69
C ASN A 24 -0.90 10.27 1.93
N LYS A 25 -0.28 10.38 3.10
CA LYS A 25 -0.97 10.73 4.37
C LYS A 25 -1.55 12.14 4.31
N LEU A 26 -0.82 13.12 3.77
CA LEU A 26 -1.26 14.51 3.66
C LEU A 26 -2.40 14.71 2.65
N LEU A 27 -2.37 13.96 1.54
CA LEU A 27 -3.41 13.98 0.51
C LEU A 27 -4.69 13.25 0.94
N GLY A 28 -4.65 12.51 2.05
CA GLY A 28 -5.81 11.78 2.56
C GLY A 28 -6.15 10.54 1.73
N VAL A 29 -5.14 9.81 1.25
CA VAL A 29 -5.36 8.55 0.53
C VAL A 29 -5.96 7.51 1.47
N ASP A 30 -7.15 6.98 1.16
CA ASP A 30 -7.82 5.99 2.00
C ASP A 30 -7.34 4.55 1.78
N VAL A 31 -7.03 4.20 0.52
CA VAL A 31 -6.74 2.82 0.09
C VAL A 31 -5.68 2.83 -1.00
N MET A 32 -4.76 1.87 -0.96
CA MET A 32 -3.77 1.69 -2.02
C MET A 32 -3.42 0.21 -2.30
N THR A 33 -2.94 -0.03 -3.52
CA THR A 33 -2.27 -1.28 -3.93
C THR A 33 -0.81 -0.96 -4.30
N ALA A 34 -0.08 -1.91 -4.90
CA ALA A 34 1.35 -1.74 -5.15
C ALA A 34 1.90 -2.41 -6.42
N HIS A 35 3.05 -1.91 -6.86
CA HIS A 35 3.95 -2.56 -7.79
C HIS A 35 5.40 -2.08 -7.55
N TRP A 36 5.76 -0.84 -7.94
CA TRP A 36 7.11 -0.31 -7.73
C TRP A 36 7.47 -0.06 -6.26
N GLU A 37 6.47 -0.01 -5.36
CA GLU A 37 6.67 -0.01 -3.90
C GLU A 37 7.59 -1.16 -3.46
N MET A 38 7.49 -2.31 -4.13
CA MET A 38 8.24 -3.52 -3.78
C MET A 38 9.75 -3.39 -4.04
N THR A 39 10.19 -2.39 -4.81
CA THR A 39 11.62 -2.14 -5.08
C THR A 39 12.40 -1.68 -3.85
N TYR A 40 11.72 -1.17 -2.82
CA TYR A 40 12.33 -0.85 -1.52
C TYR A 40 12.58 -2.08 -0.64
N GLY A 41 12.14 -3.26 -1.09
CA GLY A 41 12.30 -4.53 -0.41
C GLY A 41 11.26 -4.76 0.69
N ALA A 42 10.96 -6.04 0.95
CA ALA A 42 9.87 -6.46 1.83
C ALA A 42 9.92 -5.83 3.23
N LYS A 43 11.12 -5.67 3.82
CA LYS A 43 11.28 -5.07 5.15
C LYS A 43 10.78 -3.62 5.19
N ARG A 44 11.10 -2.81 4.16
CA ARG A 44 10.70 -1.41 4.12
C ARG A 44 9.21 -1.27 3.83
N VAL A 45 8.69 -2.09 2.91
CA VAL A 45 7.25 -2.15 2.63
C VAL A 45 6.47 -2.50 3.90
N GLN A 46 6.89 -3.57 4.59
CA GLN A 46 6.23 -4.00 5.83
C GLN A 46 6.31 -2.93 6.92
N GLU A 47 7.44 -2.24 7.06
CA GLU A 47 7.57 -1.13 8.01
C GLU A 47 6.56 -0.01 7.73
N ILE A 48 6.43 0.43 6.48
CA ILE A 48 5.50 1.51 6.10
C ILE A 48 4.05 1.06 6.36
N VAL A 49 3.70 -0.16 5.94
CA VAL A 49 2.35 -0.71 6.11
C VAL A 49 1.98 -0.84 7.60
N ASP A 50 2.87 -1.40 8.41
CA ASP A 50 2.60 -1.69 9.83
C ASP A 50 2.71 -0.47 10.76
N LYS A 51 3.43 0.58 10.34
CA LYS A 51 3.64 1.78 11.16
C LYS A 51 2.96 3.00 10.55
N ASP A 52 3.44 3.46 9.41
CA ASP A 52 3.02 4.73 8.81
C ASP A 52 1.55 4.73 8.38
N PHE A 53 1.09 3.62 7.81
CA PHE A 53 -0.26 3.50 7.23
C PHE A 53 -1.27 2.87 8.17
N LYS A 54 -0.83 2.26 9.27
CA LYS A 54 -1.71 1.58 10.22
C LYS A 54 -2.85 2.48 10.70
N GLY A 55 -4.08 2.06 10.40
CA GLY A 55 -5.31 2.77 10.77
C GLY A 55 -5.54 4.08 10.01
N ARG A 56 -4.79 4.33 8.93
CA ARG A 56 -4.90 5.53 8.09
C ARG A 56 -5.14 5.18 6.63
N ILE A 57 -4.27 4.35 6.06
CA ILE A 57 -4.33 3.94 4.65
C ILE A 57 -4.41 2.42 4.60
N ASP A 58 -5.43 1.90 3.94
CA ASP A 58 -5.56 0.45 3.75
C ASP A 58 -4.68 0.02 2.57
N PHE A 59 -3.56 -0.63 2.87
CA PHE A 59 -2.73 -1.28 1.86
C PHE A 59 -3.27 -2.69 1.58
N ILE A 60 -3.81 -2.90 0.38
CA ILE A 60 -4.54 -4.12 0.01
C ILE A 60 -3.96 -4.75 -1.26
N ALA A 61 -3.85 -6.08 -1.25
CA ALA A 61 -3.44 -6.87 -2.41
C ALA A 61 -3.93 -8.31 -2.29
N GLN A 62 -4.77 -8.75 -3.23
CA GLN A 62 -5.33 -10.10 -3.24
C GLN A 62 -4.36 -11.15 -3.80
N ASN A 63 -3.35 -10.72 -4.57
CA ASN A 63 -2.46 -11.59 -5.32
C ASN A 63 -1.03 -11.71 -4.74
N ILE A 64 -0.76 -11.09 -3.59
CA ILE A 64 0.55 -11.22 -2.91
C ILE A 64 0.45 -12.31 -1.84
N LYS A 65 1.27 -13.34 -2.00
CA LYS A 65 1.32 -14.52 -1.14
C LYS A 65 2.75 -14.88 -0.76
N THR A 66 2.91 -15.57 0.36
CA THR A 66 4.19 -16.14 0.76
C THR A 66 4.64 -17.19 -0.27
N ALA A 67 5.94 -17.36 -0.41
CA ALA A 67 6.50 -18.29 -1.39
C ALA A 67 6.42 -19.77 -0.96
N ASP A 68 6.20 -20.03 0.33
CA ASP A 68 6.15 -21.36 0.92
C ASP A 68 4.76 -21.99 0.83
N PHE A 69 3.85 -21.60 1.72
CA PHE A 69 2.51 -22.17 1.84
C PHE A 69 1.47 -21.38 1.03
N GLY A 70 1.87 -20.25 0.42
CA GLY A 70 0.95 -19.40 -0.34
C GLY A 70 0.00 -18.61 0.56
N ASP A 71 0.41 -18.34 1.80
CA ASP A 71 -0.38 -17.56 2.75
C ASP A 71 -0.48 -16.12 2.29
N GLN A 72 -1.62 -15.50 2.56
CA GLN A 72 -1.85 -14.13 2.17
C GLN A 72 -1.00 -13.15 3.00
N VAL A 73 -0.29 -12.24 2.32
CA VAL A 73 0.60 -11.26 2.99
C VAL A 73 -0.15 -10.00 3.40
N PHE A 74 -1.03 -9.49 2.53
CA PHE A 74 -1.82 -8.27 2.76
C PHE A 74 -3.30 -8.59 2.65
N PRO A 75 -4.20 -7.86 3.33
CA PRO A 75 -5.64 -8.02 3.15
C PRO A 75 -6.05 -7.94 1.65
N PRO A 76 -6.97 -8.80 1.17
CA PRO A 76 -7.34 -8.81 -0.25
C PRO A 76 -8.19 -7.62 -0.65
N TYR A 77 -8.95 -7.09 0.31
CA TYR A 77 -9.92 -6.02 0.14
C TYR A 77 -10.11 -5.26 1.45
N THR A 78 -10.79 -4.12 1.36
CA THR A 78 -11.32 -3.38 2.51
C THR A 78 -12.77 -2.96 2.25
N LEU A 79 -13.49 -2.63 3.32
CA LEU A 79 -14.83 -2.06 3.26
C LEU A 79 -14.77 -0.61 3.74
N LYS A 80 -15.32 0.31 2.95
CA LYS A 80 -15.42 1.73 3.30
C LYS A 80 -16.86 2.17 3.21
N GLU A 81 -17.34 2.87 4.23
CA GLU A 81 -18.62 3.56 4.16
C GLU A 81 -18.42 4.93 3.52
N MET A 82 -19.07 5.16 2.39
CA MET A 82 -19.00 6.42 1.65
C MET A 82 -20.42 6.92 1.38
N ASN A 83 -20.77 8.10 1.91
CA ASN A 83 -22.11 8.67 1.79
C ASN A 83 -23.24 7.72 2.24
N GLY A 84 -23.02 6.95 3.32
CA GLY A 84 -23.98 5.96 3.83
C GLY A 84 -24.08 4.66 3.02
N ILE A 85 -23.18 4.46 2.05
CA ILE A 85 -23.10 3.25 1.23
C ILE A 85 -21.84 2.47 1.61
N LEU A 86 -22.01 1.22 2.03
CA LEU A 86 -20.89 0.31 2.26
C LEU A 86 -20.33 -0.18 0.93
N SER A 87 -19.08 0.20 0.63
CA SER A 87 -18.39 -0.11 -0.62
C SER A 87 -17.21 -1.05 -0.37
N GLY A 88 -17.15 -2.16 -1.10
CA GLY A 88 -16.00 -3.07 -1.09
C GLY A 88 -14.98 -2.69 -2.14
N ILE A 89 -13.70 -2.64 -1.74
CA ILE A 89 -12.58 -2.25 -2.62
C ILE A 89 -11.57 -3.39 -2.60
N ILE A 90 -11.31 -4.01 -3.75
CA ILE A 90 -10.39 -5.15 -3.91
C ILE A 90 -9.06 -4.64 -4.45
N GLY A 91 -7.96 -5.08 -3.83
CA GLY A 91 -6.61 -4.70 -4.23
C GLY A 91 -6.02 -5.72 -5.20
N GLN A 92 -5.41 -5.24 -6.28
CA GLN A 92 -4.62 -6.06 -7.21
C GLN A 92 -3.26 -5.38 -7.38
N ALA A 93 -2.20 -6.03 -6.92
CA ALA A 93 -0.84 -5.62 -7.22
C ALA A 93 -0.44 -6.08 -8.63
N PHE A 94 0.57 -5.45 -9.24
CA PHE A 94 1.10 -5.94 -10.52
C PHE A 94 1.58 -7.40 -10.38
N PRO A 95 1.22 -8.32 -11.30
CA PRO A 95 1.57 -9.74 -11.21
C PRO A 95 3.05 -10.07 -11.39
#